data_AF-Q9VTP8-F1
#
_entry.id   AF-Q9VTP8-F1
#
_cell.length_a   1.000
_cell.length_b   1.000
_cell.length_c   1.000
_cell.angle_alpha   90.00
_cell.angle_beta   90.00
_cell.angle_gamma   90.00
#
_symmetry.space_group_name_H-M   'P 1'
#
loop_
_entity.id
_entity.type
_entity.pdbx_description
1 polymer ?
#
loop_
_entity_poly.entity_id
_entity_poly.type
_entity_poly.pdbx_seq_one_letter_code
_entity_poly.pdbx_strand_id
1 'polypeptide(L)' 'MDGCHNDILAPLILAIMVANGHPLTLDEIVDELTAVINSQTELAIAHENIGDGKHSHKSYKPRRRH' A
#
# COMPACT_ATOMS: atom_id res chain seq x y z
N MET A 1 6.36 -2.70 -19.08
CA MET A 1 6.87 -3.25 -17.80
C MET A 1 5.70 -3.32 -16.84
N ASP A 2 4.57 -3.90 -17.27
CA ASP A 2 3.26 -3.49 -16.74
C ASP A 2 2.68 -4.50 -15.74
N GLY A 3 3.38 -5.61 -15.50
CA GLY A 3 2.93 -6.67 -14.59
C GLY A 3 2.90 -6.25 -13.12
N CYS A 4 3.88 -5.49 -12.66
CA CYS A 4 4.03 -5.22 -11.23
C CYS A 4 2.89 -4.39 -10.63
N HIS A 5 2.33 -3.43 -11.38
CA HIS A 5 1.19 -2.64 -10.90
C HIS A 5 -0.06 -3.51 -10.79
N ASN A 6 -0.30 -4.37 -11.77
CA ASN A 6 -1.42 -5.30 -11.75
C ASN A 6 -1.31 -6.29 -10.59
N ASP A 7 -0.10 -6.77 -10.28
CA ASP A 7 0.15 -7.69 -9.18
C ASP A 7 -0.18 -7.08 -7.80
N ILE A 8 -0.03 -5.76 -7.66
CA ILE A 8 -0.34 -5.05 -6.40
C ILE A 8 -1.82 -4.67 -6.33
N LEU A 9 -2.40 -4.20 -7.45
CA LEU A 9 -3.79 -3.72 -7.46
C LEU A 9 -4.81 -4.86 -7.46
N ALA A 10 -4.52 -5.99 -8.11
CA ALA A 10 -5.51 -7.07 -8.27
C ALA A 10 -6.03 -7.63 -6.94
N PRO A 11 -5.19 -7.91 -5.91
CA PRO A 11 -5.70 -8.33 -4.60
C PRO A 11 -6.58 -7.28 -3.91
N LEU A 12 -6.25 -5.99 -4.06
CA LEU A 12 -7.03 -4.90 -3.49
C LEU A 12 -8.40 -4.77 -4.17
N ILE A 13 -8.41 -4.80 -5.51
CA ILE A 13 -9.64 -4.77 -6.31
C ILE A 13 -10.53 -5.97 -5.95
N LEU A 14 -9.97 -7.16 -5.83
CA LEU A 14 -10.73 -8.35 -5.44
C LEU A 14 -11.35 -8.18 -4.04
N ALA A 15 -10.59 -7.68 -3.07
CA ALA A 15 -11.09 -7.43 -1.73
C ALA A 15 -12.23 -6.41 -1.70
N ILE A 16 -12.10 -5.32 -2.47
CA ILE A 16 -13.14 -4.29 -2.65
C ILE A 16 -14.42 -4.90 -3.22
N MET A 17 -14.32 -5.70 -4.28
CA MET A 17 -15.47 -6.37 -4.89
C MET A 17 -16.17 -7.34 -3.92
N VAL A 18 -15.39 -8.11 -3.15
CA VAL A 18 -15.93 -9.04 -2.14
C VAL A 18 -16.63 -8.29 -1.01
N ALA A 19 -16.07 -7.18 -0.55
CA ALA A 19 -16.63 -6.38 0.54
C ALA A 19 -17.97 -5.72 0.16
N ASN A 20 -18.11 -5.30 -1.10
CA ASN A 20 -19.34 -4.67 -1.60
C ASN A 20 -20.48 -5.66 -1.88
N GLY A 21 -20.17 -6.93 -2.16
CA GLY A 21 -21.17 -7.97 -2.37
C GLY A 21 -22.00 -7.83 -3.65
N HIS A 22 -21.62 -6.93 -4.56
CA HIS A 22 -22.24 -6.74 -5.87
C HIS A 22 -21.19 -6.34 -6.92
N PRO A 23 -21.45 -6.56 -8.23
CA PRO A 23 -20.54 -6.13 -9.28
C PRO A 23 -20.41 -4.60 -9.29
N LEU A 24 -19.17 -4.12 -9.31
CA LEU A 24 -18.84 -2.70 -9.38
C LEU A 24 -18.49 -2.30 -10.81
N THR A 25 -18.82 -1.07 -11.15
CA THR A 25 -18.30 -0.38 -12.32
C THR A 25 -16.82 -0.05 -12.15
N LEU A 26 -16.14 0.26 -13.26
CA LEU A 26 -14.74 0.66 -13.19
C LEU A 26 -14.55 1.93 -12.34
N ASP A 27 -15.49 2.87 -12.42
CA ASP A 27 -15.44 4.12 -11.66
C ASP A 27 -15.57 3.85 -10.16
N GLU A 28 -16.52 3.01 -9.73
CA GLU A 28 -16.67 2.62 -8.32
C GLU A 28 -15.42 1.91 -7.79
N ILE A 29 -14.82 1.00 -8.58
CA ILE A 29 -13.56 0.35 -8.21
C ILE A 29 -12.45 1.38 -7.99
N VAL A 30 -12.34 2.37 -8.88
CA VAL A 30 -11.30 3.41 -8.79
C VAL A 30 -11.53 4.30 -7.58
N ASP A 31 -12.77 4.73 -7.32
CA ASP A 31 -13.12 5.58 -6.17
C ASP A 31 -12.80 4.88 -4.85
N GLU A 32 -13.22 3.62 -4.71
CA GLU A 32 -12.96 2.83 -3.51
C GLU A 32 -11.49 2.48 -3.32
N LEU A 33 -10.79 2.10 -4.40
CA LEU A 33 -9.36 1.84 -4.36
C LEU A 33 -8.59 3.10 -3.95
N THR A 34 -8.99 4.25 -4.47
CA THR A 34 -8.40 5.55 -4.11
C THR A 34 -8.64 5.88 -2.64
N ALA A 35 -9.85 5.61 -2.11
CA ALA A 35 -10.15 5.78 -0.70
C ALA A 35 -9.26 4.89 0.20
N VAL A 36 -9.05 3.62 -0.19
CA VAL A 36 -8.15 2.71 0.52
C VAL A 36 -6.72 3.24 0.50
N ILE A 37 -6.20 3.64 -0.66
CA ILE A 37 -4.82 4.14 -0.78
C ILE A 37 -4.63 5.42 0.03
N ASN A 38 -5.57 6.36 -0.03
CA ASN A 38 -5.49 7.63 0.70
C ASN A 38 -5.54 7.40 2.21
N SER A 39 -6.43 6.53 2.70
CA SER A 39 -6.49 6.20 4.13
C SER A 39 -5.19 5.58 4.65
N GLN A 40 -4.56 4.69 3.86
CA GLN A 40 -3.27 4.10 4.21
C GLN A 40 -2.13 5.12 4.14
N THR A 41 -2.19 6.05 3.18
CA THR A 41 -1.20 7.12 3.04
C THR A 41 -1.26 8.07 4.24
N GLU A 42 -2.45 8.47 4.65
CA GLU A 42 -2.66 9.28 5.85
C GLU A 42 -2.16 8.57 7.11
N LEU A 43 -2.46 7.26 7.26
CA LEU A 43 -1.97 6.44 8.37
C LEU A 43 -0.43 6.29 8.35
N ALA A 44 0.17 6.10 7.18
CA ALA A 44 1.62 5.98 7.03
C ALA A 44 2.33 7.28 7.38
N ILE A 45 1.82 8.42 6.91
CA ILE A 45 2.34 9.75 7.27
C ILE A 45 2.20 9.99 8.78
N ALA A 46 1.08 9.62 9.38
CA ALA A 46 0.90 9.74 10.83
C ALA A 46 1.89 8.85 11.60
N HIS A 47 2.15 7.63 11.12
CA HIS A 47 3.09 6.71 11.75
C HIS A 47 4.56 7.14 11.57
N GLU A 48 4.93 7.68 10.42
CA GLU A 48 6.28 8.21 10.18
C GLU A 48 6.59 9.39 11.12
N ASN A 49 5.61 10.27 11.35
CA ASN A 49 5.74 11.37 12.31
C ASN A 49 5.86 10.89 13.77
N ILE A 50 5.32 9.71 14.12
CA ILE A 50 5.50 9.11 15.46
C ILE A 50 6.83 8.35 15.56
N GLY A 51 7.32 7.80 14.45
CA GLY A 51 8.54 6.98 14.38
C GLY A 51 9.85 7.77 14.34
N ASP A 52 9.82 9.07 14.04
CA ASP A 52 11.03 9.88 13.84
C ASP A 52 11.83 10.16 15.13
N GLY A 53 11.38 9.65 16.29
CA GLY A 53 12.18 9.65 17.51
C GLY A 53 13.43 8.76 17.45
N LYS A 54 13.57 7.82 16.49
CA LYS A 54 14.68 6.86 16.47
C LYS A 54 15.25 6.56 15.09
N HIS A 55 15.61 7.58 14.31
CA HIS A 55 16.70 7.47 13.35
C HIS A 55 18.06 7.31 14.07
N SER A 56 18.24 6.20 14.78
CA SER A 56 19.59 5.69 15.05
C SER A 56 20.12 5.12 13.74
N HIS A 57 20.84 5.95 13.01
CA HIS A 57 21.77 5.57 11.96
C HIS A 57 22.58 4.32 12.36
N LYS A 58 22.07 3.14 12.03
CA LYS A 58 22.88 1.94 11.95
C LYS A 58 22.78 1.43 10.54
N SER A 59 23.62 2.01 9.68
CA SER A 59 24.12 1.36 8.48
C SER A 59 24.70 0.00 8.88
N TYR A 60 23.87 -1.03 8.90
CA TYR A 60 24.36 -2.40 8.98
C TYR A 60 24.96 -2.72 7.61
N LYS A 61 26.29 -2.53 7.54
CA LYS A 61 27.12 -2.90 6.40
C LYS A 61 26.79 -4.34 5.97
N PRO A 62 26.53 -4.60 4.68
CA PRO A 62 26.34 -5.96 4.18
C PRO A 62 27.66 -6.72 4.37
N ARG A 63 27.67 -7.71 5.28
CA ARG A 63 28.78 -8.66 5.41
C ARG A 63 28.85 -9.48 4.13
N ARG A 64 29.72 -9.07 3.20
CA ARG A 64 30.22 -9.94 2.13
C ARG A 64 30.93 -11.12 2.80
N ARG A 65 30.25 -12.26 2.93
CA ARG A 65 30.91 -13.53 3.21
C ARG A 65 31.39 -14.07 1.86
N HIS A 66 32.70 -13.97 1.69
CA HIS A 66 33.48 -14.70 0.70
C HIS A 66 33.56 -16.18 1.09
#